data_AF-A0A1W2FQR1-F1
#
_entry.id   AF-A0A1W2FQR1-F1
#
_cell.length_a   1.000
_cell.length_b   1.000
_cell.length_c   1.000
_cell.angle_alpha   90.00
_cell.angle_beta   90.00
_cell.angle_gamma   90.00
#
_symmetry.space_group_name_H-M   'P 1'
#
loop_
_entity.id
_entity.type
_entity.pdbx_description
1 polymer ?
#
loop_
_entity_poly.entity_id
_entity_poly.type
_entity_poly.pdbx_seq_one_letter_code
_entity_poly.pdbx_strand_id
1 'polypeptide(L)'
;MSDPEEVLQLRASRAEVEGIKKELEAARTRQAELEEKINGLLAKQREARKKRRTAVLAADAAGVPRLRISKEVGMQRSNVYKLLEGEDSD
;
A
#
# COMPACT_ATOMS: atom_id res chain seq x y z
N MET A 1 -39.10 -43.19 4.31
CA MET A 1 -39.40 -42.44 5.54
C MET A 1 -38.66 -41.12 5.45
N SER A 2 -39.29 -40.00 5.80
CA SER A 2 -38.57 -38.72 5.89
C SER A 2 -37.63 -38.77 7.10
N ASP A 3 -36.51 -38.07 7.01
CA ASP A 3 -35.63 -37.88 8.16
C ASP A 3 -36.37 -37.12 9.29
N PRO A 4 -35.99 -37.33 10.57
CA PRO A 4 -36.50 -36.52 11.68
C PRO A 4 -36.19 -35.04 11.49
N GLU A 5 -37.08 -34.17 11.97
CA GLU A 5 -36.96 -32.71 11.86
C GLU A 5 -35.65 -32.20 12.49
N GLU A 6 -35.23 -32.79 13.60
CA GLU A 6 -33.97 -32.45 14.28
C GLU A 6 -32.76 -32.71 13.38
N VAL A 7 -32.79 -33.77 12.57
CA VAL A 7 -31.71 -34.09 11.63
C VAL A 7 -31.67 -33.06 10.48
N LEU A 8 -32.83 -32.58 10.03
CA LEU A 8 -32.91 -31.54 9.01
C LEU A 8 -32.37 -30.20 9.53
N GLN A 9 -32.69 -29.83 10.77
CA GLN A 9 -32.17 -28.63 11.42
C GLN A 9 -30.66 -28.69 11.61
N LEU A 10 -30.12 -29.84 12.03
CA LEU A 10 -28.67 -30.03 12.14
C LEU A 10 -27.97 -29.91 10.77
N ARG A 11 -28.58 -30.41 9.69
CA ARG A 11 -28.04 -30.25 8.33
C ARG A 11 -28.08 -28.79 7.87
N ALA A 12 -29.17 -28.07 8.15
CA ALA A 12 -29.30 -26.66 7.81
C ALA A 12 -28.22 -25.83 8.54
N SER A 13 -28.06 -26.03 9.85
CA SER A 13 -27.03 -25.35 10.64
C SER A 13 -25.62 -25.67 10.14
N ARG A 14 -25.34 -26.94 9.81
CA ARG A 14 -24.05 -27.30 9.19
C ARG A 14 -23.83 -26.59 7.86
N ALA A 15 -24.84 -26.53 6.99
CA ALA A 15 -24.73 -25.87 5.69
C ALA A 15 -24.46 -24.37 5.84
N GLU A 16 -25.10 -23.72 6.81
CA GLU A 16 -24.88 -22.32 7.14
C GLU A 16 -23.44 -22.06 7.60
N VAL A 17 -22.93 -22.86 8.55
CA VAL A 17 -21.55 -22.74 9.04
C VAL A 17 -20.53 -22.97 7.90
N GLU A 18 -20.76 -23.94 7.03
CA GLU A 18 -19.90 -24.19 5.88
C GLU A 18 -19.98 -23.06 4.84
N GLY A 19 -21.13 -22.43 4.67
CA GLY A 19 -21.28 -21.22 3.85
C GLY A 19 -20.43 -20.07 4.39
N ILE A 20 -20.55 -19.79 5.70
CA ILE A 20 -19.78 -18.74 6.38
C ILE A 20 -18.26 -19.00 6.26
N LYS A 21 -17.81 -20.25 6.46
CA LYS A 21 -16.38 -20.60 6.32
C LYS A 21 -15.85 -20.28 4.92
N LYS A 22 -16.62 -20.59 3.87
CA LYS A 22 -16.24 -20.29 2.48
C LYS A 22 -16.16 -18.79 2.23
N GLU A 23 -17.10 -18.02 2.75
CA GLU A 23 -17.06 -16.56 2.64
C GLU A 23 -15.86 -15.96 3.37
N LEU A 24 -15.53 -16.46 4.56
CA LEU A 24 -14.34 -16.06 5.30
C LEU A 24 -13.05 -16.40 4.56
N GLU A 25 -12.97 -17.57 3.93
CA GLU A 25 -11.82 -17.96 3.12
C GLU A 25 -11.65 -17.03 1.90
N ALA A 26 -12.74 -16.76 1.18
CA ALA A 26 -12.72 -15.81 0.06
C ALA A 26 -12.30 -14.40 0.51
N ALA A 27 -12.77 -13.94 1.67
CA ALA A 27 -12.38 -12.65 2.23
C ALA A 27 -10.87 -12.60 2.58
N ARG A 28 -10.32 -13.68 3.16
CA ARG A 28 -8.89 -13.79 3.46
C ARG A 28 -8.03 -13.78 2.21
N THR A 29 -8.45 -14.45 1.14
CA THR A 29 -7.74 -14.39 -0.15
C THR A 29 -7.67 -12.97 -0.68
N ARG A 30 -8.80 -12.24 -0.68
CA ARG A 30 -8.83 -10.82 -1.09
C ARG A 30 -7.96 -9.95 -0.18
N GLN A 31 -7.93 -10.22 1.11
CA GLN A 31 -7.05 -9.52 2.04
C GLN A 31 -5.59 -9.71 1.67
N ALA A 32 -5.15 -10.94 1.39
CA ALA A 32 -3.78 -11.24 0.99
C ALA A 32 -3.39 -10.52 -0.32
N GLU A 33 -4.28 -10.50 -1.32
CA GLU A 33 -4.08 -9.76 -2.58
C GLU A 33 -3.91 -8.25 -2.35
N LEU A 34 -4.71 -7.67 -1.44
CA LEU A 34 -4.61 -6.26 -1.09
C LEU A 34 -3.30 -5.95 -0.36
N GLU A 35 -2.89 -6.81 0.57
CA GLU A 35 -1.61 -6.68 1.28
C GLU A 35 -0.43 -6.74 0.30
N GLU A 36 -0.43 -7.67 -0.66
CA GLU A 36 0.58 -7.74 -1.71
C GLU A 36 0.61 -6.45 -2.55
N LYS A 37 -0.55 -5.96 -2.97
CA LYS A 37 -0.67 -4.71 -3.73
C LYS A 37 -0.13 -3.52 -2.94
N ILE A 38 -0.45 -3.40 -1.65
CA ILE A 38 0.06 -2.34 -0.77
C ILE A 38 1.58 -2.43 -0.69
N ASN A 39 2.13 -3.61 -0.44
CA ASN A 39 3.58 -3.81 -0.36
C ASN A 39 4.29 -3.43 -1.66
N GLY A 40 3.72 -3.81 -2.81
CA GLY A 40 4.21 -3.41 -4.12
C GLY A 40 4.17 -1.90 -4.35
N LEU A 41 3.11 -1.21 -3.92
CA LEU A 41 3.00 0.25 -4.00
C LEU A 41 4.01 0.95 -3.09
N LEU A 42 4.22 0.45 -1.86
CA LEU A 42 5.22 0.98 -0.94
C LEU A 42 6.64 0.84 -1.52
N ALA A 43 6.95 -0.30 -2.13
CA ALA A 43 8.24 -0.49 -2.81
C ALA A 43 8.42 0.50 -3.97
N LYS A 44 7.40 0.66 -4.83
CA LYS A 44 7.41 1.64 -5.93
C LYS A 44 7.56 3.07 -5.41
N GLN A 45 6.89 3.41 -4.31
CA GLN A 45 7.00 4.73 -3.68
C GLN A 45 8.42 5.01 -3.19
N ARG A 46 9.06 4.05 -2.52
CA ARG A 46 10.47 4.18 -2.08
C ARG A 46 11.41 4.43 -3.26
N GLU A 47 11.28 3.65 -4.33
CA GLU A 47 12.12 3.84 -5.52
C GLU A 47 11.85 5.18 -6.22
N ALA A 48 10.61 5.64 -6.27
CA ALA A 48 10.27 6.96 -6.79
C ALA A 48 10.88 8.09 -5.93
N ARG A 49 10.86 7.97 -4.60
CA ARG A 49 11.51 8.92 -3.67
C ARG A 49 13.02 8.97 -3.89
N LYS A 50 13.69 7.82 -4.01
CA LYS A 50 15.12 7.74 -4.33
C LYS A 50 15.45 8.43 -5.64
N LYS A 51 14.72 8.13 -6.71
CA LYS A 51 14.89 8.78 -8.03
C LYS A 51 14.72 10.30 -7.93
N ARG A 52 13.68 10.76 -7.23
CA ARG A 52 13.46 12.19 -6.98
C ARG A 52 14.64 12.81 -6.23
N ARG A 53 15.15 12.16 -5.18
CA ARG A 53 16.32 12.62 -4.42
C ARG A 53 17.55 12.77 -5.32
N THR A 54 17.85 11.76 -6.15
CA THR A 54 18.95 11.83 -7.12
C THR A 54 18.78 12.99 -8.10
N ALA A 55 17.58 13.20 -8.63
CA ALA A 55 17.30 14.30 -9.56
C ALA A 55 17.46 15.69 -8.90
N VAL A 56 17.00 15.84 -7.65
CA VAL A 56 17.17 17.08 -6.86
C VAL A 56 18.66 17.38 -6.66
N LEU A 57 19.46 16.39 -6.25
CA LEU A 57 20.90 16.56 -6.05
C LEU A 57 21.62 16.90 -7.35
N ALA A 58 21.27 16.25 -8.47
CA ALA A 58 21.85 16.56 -9.77
C ALA A 58 21.52 17.99 -10.24
N ALA A 59 20.29 18.45 -9.99
CA ALA A 59 19.87 19.81 -10.33
C ALA A 59 20.58 20.87 -9.48
N ASP A 60 20.76 20.62 -8.18
CA ASP A 60 21.51 21.53 -7.29
C ASP A 60 22.99 21.58 -7.69
N ALA A 61 23.61 20.43 -8.00
CA ALA A 61 24.99 20.35 -8.52
C ALA A 61 25.17 21.06 -9.87
N ALA A 62 24.13 21.10 -10.71
CA ALA A 62 24.12 21.84 -11.96
C ALA A 62 23.85 23.36 -11.78
N GLY A 63 23.72 23.84 -10.54
CA GLY A 63 23.49 25.24 -10.23
C GLY A 63 22.04 25.72 -10.48
N VAL A 64 21.09 24.81 -10.62
CA VAL A 64 19.67 25.19 -10.79
C VAL A 64 19.18 25.85 -9.49
N PRO A 65 18.53 27.03 -9.54
CA PRO A 65 18.04 27.68 -8.33
C PRO A 65 17.08 26.80 -7.53
N ARG A 66 17.32 26.63 -6.23
CA ARG A 66 16.51 25.78 -5.33
C ARG A 66 15.01 26.09 -5.35
N LEU A 67 14.63 27.35 -5.58
CA LEU A 67 13.24 27.75 -5.78
C LEU A 67 12.60 27.09 -7.01
N ARG A 68 13.37 26.99 -8.11
CA ARG A 68 12.93 26.32 -9.33
C ARG A 68 12.86 24.81 -9.10
N ILE A 69 13.88 24.22 -8.48
CA ILE A 69 13.88 22.79 -8.11
C ILE A 69 12.63 22.43 -7.30
N SER A 70 12.31 23.20 -6.25
CA SER A 70 11.11 23.01 -5.41
C SER A 70 9.81 22.99 -6.20
N LYS A 71 9.64 23.90 -7.16
CA LYS A 71 8.45 23.94 -8.03
C LYS A 71 8.33 22.70 -8.92
N GLU A 72 9.42 22.32 -9.59
CA GLU A 72 9.42 21.20 -10.54
C GLU A 72 9.25 19.84 -9.87
N VAL A 73 9.81 19.66 -8.67
CA VAL A 73 9.69 18.40 -7.92
C VAL A 73 8.46 18.34 -7.01
N GLY A 74 7.64 19.40 -7.03
CA GLY A 74 6.39 19.50 -6.26
C GLY A 74 6.60 19.43 -4.74
N MET A 75 7.77 19.86 -4.25
CA MET A 75 8.09 19.84 -2.82
C MET A 75 8.05 21.26 -2.26
N GLN A 76 7.59 21.40 -1.02
CA GLN A 76 7.78 22.64 -0.28
C GLN A 76 9.27 22.98 -0.23
N ARG A 77 9.57 24.28 -0.36
CA ARG A 77 10.94 24.77 -0.39
C ARG A 77 11.75 24.28 0.80
N SER A 78 11.20 24.39 2.02
CA SER A 78 11.83 23.90 3.26
C SER A 78 12.29 22.44 3.18
N ASN A 79 11.51 21.57 2.55
CA ASN A 79 11.84 20.15 2.44
C ASN A 79 12.96 19.91 1.41
N VAL A 80 13.06 20.74 0.37
CA VAL A 80 14.21 20.68 -0.54
C VAL A 80 15.50 21.07 0.18
N TYR A 81 15.47 22.09 1.05
CA TYR A 81 16.64 22.46 1.84
C TYR A 81 17.08 21.33 2.77
N LYS A 82 16.16 20.76 3.55
CA LYS A 82 16.44 19.59 4.42
C LYS A 82 17.04 18.41 3.65
N LEU A 83 16.49 18.10 2.47
CA LEU A 83 17.00 17.02 1.62
C LEU A 83 18.42 17.27 1.14
N LEU A 84 18.75 18.51 0.76
CA LEU A 84 20.08 18.90 0.30
C LEU A 84 21.10 19.00 1.45
N GLU A 85 20.65 19.40 2.64
CA GLU A 85 21.46 19.50 3.86
C GLU A 85 21.67 18.12 4.54
N GLY A 86 21.02 17.08 4.04
CA GLY A 86 21.12 15.72 4.58
C GLY A 86 20.30 15.49 5.86
N GLU A 87 19.38 16.41 6.18
CA GLU A 87 18.50 16.33 7.35
C GLU A 87 17.25 15.46 7.09
N ASP A 88 16.89 15.19 5.83
CA ASP A 88 15.88 14.19 5.50
C ASP A 88 16.48 12.78 5.61
N SER A 89 16.29 12.19 6.79
CA SER A 89 16.36 10.73 6.97
C SER A 89 15.08 10.13 6.39
N ASP A 90 15.22 9.36 5.31
CA ASP A 90 14.11 8.61 4.68
C ASP A 90 13.44 7.64 5.69
#